data_AF-A0A225VVL5-F1
#
_entry.id   AF-A0A225VVL5-F1
#
_cell.length_a   1.000
_cell.length_b   1.000
_cell.length_c   1.000
_cell.angle_alpha   90.00
_cell.angle_beta   90.00
_cell.angle_gamma   90.00
#
_symmetry.space_group_name_H-M   'P 1'
#
loop_
_entity.id
_entity.type
_entity.pdbx_description
1 polymer ?
#
loop_
_entity_poly.entity_id
_entity_poly.type
_entity_poly.pdbx_seq_one_letter_code
_entity_poly.pdbx_strand_id
1 'polypeptide(L)'
;MVTTLTKTYGDEGVAKRLRNAKGISRFYAGVLEEGLFTKWLSDKKSVGSVFSLLKLGETGENLFKSSLLSFWVQYAHRFHKNPDRAMFLTLNSHFGDESLAKMLVARRAEIKLAVRLEKEEVEHWLNSGKTSDDGNLMENPAFKTWVLFVTRAETESSYDVVFSKIAAHYCEERLAKLILTTRRDSESNLITENLEVVLQNNWVNGGRSAEDVFKLL
;
A
#
# COMPACT_ATOMS: atom_id res chain seq x y z
N MET A 1 1.80 34.62 11.04
CA MET A 1 1.13 34.81 9.72
C MET A 1 0.26 33.61 9.34
N VAL A 2 0.82 32.39 9.19
CA VAL A 2 0.03 31.21 8.76
C VAL A 2 -1.11 30.83 9.72
N THR A 3 -0.93 31.03 11.03
CA THR A 3 -2.01 30.85 12.03
C THR A 3 -3.23 31.74 11.77
N THR A 4 -3.02 32.99 11.36
CA THR A 4 -4.11 33.92 11.03
C THR A 4 -4.81 33.49 9.74
N LEU A 5 -4.04 33.07 8.73
CA LEU A 5 -4.58 32.60 7.45
C LEU A 5 -5.42 31.33 7.62
N THR A 6 -4.95 30.37 8.42
CA THR A 6 -5.67 29.11 8.68
C THR A 6 -6.94 29.33 9.49
N LYS A 7 -6.96 30.29 10.43
CA LYS A 7 -8.19 30.71 11.13
C LYS A 7 -9.24 31.32 10.18
N THR A 8 -8.80 32.01 9.13
CA THR A 8 -9.70 32.73 8.22
C THR A 8 -10.19 31.83 7.08
N TYR A 9 -9.31 31.01 6.51
CA TYR A 9 -9.56 30.27 5.27
C TYR A 9 -9.57 28.74 5.45
N GLY A 10 -9.28 28.24 6.65
CA GLY A 10 -9.03 26.82 6.90
C GLY A 10 -7.71 26.32 6.32
N ASP A 11 -7.23 25.17 6.78
CA ASP A 11 -5.99 24.56 6.32
C ASP A 11 -6.04 24.20 4.82
N GLU A 12 -7.14 23.58 4.37
CA GLU A 12 -7.41 23.29 2.96
C GLU A 12 -7.38 24.57 2.08
N GLY A 13 -8.09 25.63 2.51
CA GLY A 13 -8.19 26.86 1.75
C GLY A 13 -6.87 27.60 1.65
N VAL A 14 -6.06 27.60 2.72
CA VAL A 14 -4.69 28.11 2.67
C VAL A 14 -3.83 27.29 1.72
N ALA A 15 -3.85 25.95 1.82
CA ALA A 15 -3.05 25.09 0.96
C ALA A 15 -3.39 25.27 -0.54
N LYS A 16 -4.68 25.38 -0.90
CA LYS A 16 -5.13 25.68 -2.27
C LYS A 16 -4.57 27.02 -2.77
N ARG A 17 -4.64 28.07 -1.94
CA ARG A 17 -4.11 29.40 -2.30
C ARG A 17 -2.60 29.38 -2.49
N LEU A 18 -1.86 28.67 -1.64
CA LEU A 18 -0.40 28.53 -1.76
C LEU A 18 0.00 27.80 -3.04
N ARG A 19 -0.74 26.76 -3.43
CA ARG A 19 -0.54 26.09 -4.72
C ARG A 19 -0.67 27.04 -5.90
N ASN A 20 -1.69 27.90 -5.90
CA ASN A 20 -1.87 28.89 -6.97
C ASN A 20 -0.77 29.96 -6.93
N ALA A 21 -0.40 30.41 -5.73
CA ALA A 21 0.65 31.43 -5.54
C ALA A 21 2.03 30.98 -6.01
N LYS A 22 2.31 29.67 -6.08
CA LYS A 22 3.56 29.15 -6.68
C LYS A 22 3.75 29.51 -8.14
N GLY A 23 2.67 29.75 -8.89
CA GLY A 23 2.73 30.25 -10.26
C GLY A 23 3.15 31.72 -10.35
N ILE A 24 2.95 32.49 -9.26
CA ILE A 24 3.28 33.92 -9.17
C ILE A 24 4.67 34.10 -8.55
N SER A 25 4.91 33.49 -7.39
CA SER A 25 6.19 33.50 -6.71
C SER A 25 6.43 32.20 -5.95
N ARG A 26 7.31 31.37 -6.48
CA ARG A 26 7.72 30.10 -5.86
C ARG A 26 8.39 30.31 -4.49
N PHE A 27 9.18 31.37 -4.32
CA PHE A 27 9.91 31.65 -3.07
C PHE A 27 8.94 31.94 -1.91
N TYR A 28 8.13 33.00 -2.02
CA TYR A 28 7.19 33.38 -0.97
C TYR A 28 6.14 32.28 -0.69
N ALA A 29 5.65 31.60 -1.73
CA ALA A 29 4.75 30.47 -1.53
C ALA A 29 5.44 29.35 -0.72
N GLY A 30 6.69 28.99 -1.06
CA GLY A 30 7.47 28.00 -0.30
C GLY A 30 7.71 28.38 1.16
N VAL A 31 7.97 29.65 1.46
CA VAL A 31 8.12 30.13 2.85
C VAL A 31 6.82 29.93 3.65
N LEU A 32 5.67 30.24 3.05
CA LEU A 32 4.38 30.07 3.71
C LEU A 32 3.95 28.60 3.81
N GLU A 33 4.33 27.76 2.85
CA GLU A 33 4.17 26.30 2.93
C GLU A 33 4.93 25.73 4.11
N GLU A 34 6.21 26.12 4.26
CA GLU A 34 7.01 25.71 5.41
C GLU A 34 6.41 26.19 6.73
N GLY A 35 5.88 27.42 6.74
CA GLY A 35 5.15 27.95 7.89
C GLY A 35 3.89 27.14 8.23
N LEU A 36 3.21 26.57 7.24
CA LEU A 36 2.03 25.71 7.46
C LEU A 36 2.42 24.34 8.00
N PHE A 37 3.47 23.75 7.44
CA PHE A 37 4.04 22.48 7.90
C PHE A 37 4.55 22.55 9.34
N THR A 38 5.32 23.57 9.67
CA THR A 38 5.84 23.80 11.03
C THR A 38 4.70 24.05 12.03
N LYS A 39 3.65 24.76 11.62
CA LYS A 39 2.42 24.88 12.43
C LYS A 39 1.80 23.51 12.70
N TRP A 40 1.54 22.69 11.68
CA TRP A 40 0.97 21.36 11.87
C TRP A 40 1.83 20.47 12.77
N LEU A 41 3.15 20.53 12.63
CA LEU A 41 4.08 19.83 13.50
C LEU A 41 3.97 20.31 14.95
N SER A 42 3.96 21.63 15.17
CA SER A 42 3.81 22.23 16.51
C SER A 42 2.47 21.87 17.15
N ASP A 43 1.41 21.79 16.34
CA ASP A 43 0.07 21.35 16.73
C ASP A 43 -0.01 19.80 16.88
N LYS A 44 1.11 19.08 16.74
CA LYS A 44 1.24 17.62 16.83
C LYS A 44 0.29 16.87 15.90
N LYS A 45 0.03 17.41 14.70
CA LYS A 45 -0.86 16.77 13.72
C LYS A 45 -0.19 15.54 13.12
N SER A 46 -0.87 14.40 13.17
CA SER A 46 -0.42 13.18 12.50
C SER A 46 -0.60 13.30 10.99
N VAL A 47 0.02 12.39 10.24
CA VAL A 47 -0.20 12.25 8.79
C VAL A 47 -1.69 12.11 8.48
N GLY A 48 -2.43 11.31 9.26
CA GLY A 48 -3.88 11.17 9.13
C GLY A 48 -4.66 12.44 9.48
N SER A 49 -4.26 13.19 10.52
CA SER A 49 -4.91 14.46 10.82
C SER A 49 -4.75 15.47 9.69
N VAL A 50 -3.56 15.56 9.08
CA VAL A 50 -3.33 16.47 7.94
C VAL A 50 -4.11 16.02 6.70
N PHE A 51 -4.25 14.70 6.48
CA PHE A 51 -5.11 14.16 5.42
C PHE A 51 -6.55 14.68 5.53
N SER A 52 -7.13 14.65 6.74
CA SER A 52 -8.47 15.18 7.02
C SER A 52 -8.54 16.70 6.92
N LEU A 53 -7.54 17.43 7.44
CA LEU A 53 -7.49 18.90 7.35
C LEU A 53 -7.47 19.42 5.91
N LEU A 54 -6.87 18.65 5.00
CA LEU A 54 -6.82 18.93 3.57
C LEU A 54 -8.04 18.35 2.81
N LYS A 55 -8.98 17.72 3.51
CA LYS A 55 -10.18 17.08 2.98
C LYS A 55 -9.90 16.12 1.82
N LEU A 56 -8.78 15.41 1.90
CA LEU A 56 -8.40 14.47 0.84
C LEU A 56 -9.32 13.25 0.79
N GLY A 57 -9.89 12.84 1.93
CA GLY A 57 -10.86 11.73 1.99
C GLY A 57 -12.14 12.00 1.18
N GLU A 58 -12.58 13.26 1.13
CA GLU A 58 -13.80 13.67 0.42
C GLU A 58 -13.65 13.59 -1.12
N THR A 59 -12.43 13.41 -1.62
CA THR A 59 -12.17 13.32 -3.07
C THR A 59 -12.48 11.96 -3.67
N GLY A 60 -12.65 10.92 -2.84
CA GLY A 60 -12.93 9.56 -3.29
C GLY A 60 -11.85 9.02 -4.24
N GLU A 61 -12.28 8.40 -5.33
CA GLU A 61 -11.42 7.87 -6.39
C GLU A 61 -10.56 8.94 -7.09
N ASN A 62 -10.91 10.22 -6.96
CA ASN A 62 -10.16 11.34 -7.55
C ASN A 62 -9.00 11.83 -6.66
N LEU A 63 -8.71 11.14 -5.56
CA LEU A 63 -7.58 11.46 -4.66
C LEU A 63 -6.28 11.74 -5.41
N PHE A 64 -5.93 10.87 -6.36
CA PHE A 64 -4.69 10.97 -7.14
C PHE A 64 -4.65 12.14 -8.13
N LYS A 65 -5.79 12.79 -8.38
CA LYS A 65 -5.89 14.03 -9.17
C LYS A 65 -5.87 15.29 -8.30
N SER A 66 -5.98 15.14 -6.97
CA SER A 66 -6.00 16.29 -6.06
C SER A 66 -4.65 17.00 -6.05
N SER A 67 -4.67 18.30 -6.32
CA SER A 67 -3.46 19.14 -6.23
C SER A 67 -2.90 19.22 -4.80
N LEU A 68 -3.74 18.95 -3.79
CA LEU A 68 -3.37 18.92 -2.38
C LEU A 68 -2.73 17.60 -1.94
N LEU A 69 -2.84 16.53 -2.74
CA LEU A 69 -2.17 15.26 -2.44
C LEU A 69 -0.66 15.47 -2.30
N SER A 70 -0.08 16.28 -3.19
CA SER A 70 1.35 16.63 -3.15
C SER A 70 1.76 17.34 -1.85
N PHE A 71 0.87 18.11 -1.23
CA PHE A 71 1.12 18.79 0.05
C PHE A 71 1.20 17.80 1.20
N TRP A 72 0.22 16.89 1.24
CA TRP A 72 0.15 15.85 2.25
C TRP A 72 1.35 14.91 2.20
N VAL A 73 1.74 14.49 0.98
CA VAL A 73 2.93 13.65 0.74
C VAL A 73 4.21 14.34 1.23
N GLN A 74 4.38 15.63 0.94
CA GLN A 74 5.54 16.40 1.42
C GLN A 74 5.57 16.48 2.95
N TYR A 75 4.42 16.73 3.59
CA TYR A 75 4.32 16.75 5.06
C TYR A 75 4.73 15.40 5.66
N ALA A 76 4.18 14.29 5.13
CA ALA A 76 4.49 12.95 5.62
C ALA A 76 6.00 12.66 5.51
N HIS A 77 6.60 12.87 4.34
CA HIS A 77 8.04 12.62 4.13
C HIS A 77 8.95 13.48 5.01
N ARG A 78 8.50 14.67 5.39
CA ARG A 78 9.32 15.60 6.18
C ARG A 78 9.28 15.30 7.67
N PHE A 79 8.15 14.80 8.19
CA PHE A 79 7.92 14.71 9.64
C PHE A 79 7.54 13.32 10.14
N HIS A 80 7.52 12.31 9.29
CA HIS A 80 7.29 10.93 9.70
C HIS A 80 8.46 10.02 9.31
N LYS A 81 8.89 9.15 10.24
CA LYS A 81 10.03 8.24 10.03
C LYS A 81 9.77 7.23 8.91
N ASN A 82 8.55 6.69 8.86
CA ASN A 82 8.10 5.72 7.85
C ASN A 82 6.92 6.33 7.07
N PRO A 83 7.17 7.30 6.17
CA PRO A 83 6.12 8.13 5.60
C PRO A 83 5.17 7.34 4.70
N ASP A 84 5.70 6.47 3.84
CA ASP A 84 4.88 5.65 2.94
C ASP A 84 3.95 4.71 3.74
N ARG A 85 4.47 4.05 4.80
CA ARG A 85 3.64 3.24 5.71
C ARG A 85 2.52 4.04 6.38
N ALA A 86 2.81 5.24 6.89
CA ALA A 86 1.80 6.07 7.54
C ALA A 86 0.73 6.58 6.57
N MET A 87 1.15 6.93 5.35
CA MET A 87 0.23 7.29 4.28
C MET A 87 -0.64 6.11 3.88
N PHE A 88 -0.06 4.92 3.68
CA PHE A 88 -0.80 3.70 3.39
C PHE A 88 -1.84 3.41 4.48
N LEU A 89 -1.46 3.39 5.77
CA LEU A 89 -2.41 3.10 6.85
C LEU A 89 -3.55 4.13 6.93
N THR A 90 -3.25 5.40 6.67
CA THR A 90 -4.26 6.47 6.62
C THR A 90 -5.26 6.23 5.48
N LEU A 91 -4.76 5.87 4.29
CA LEU A 91 -5.61 5.59 3.14
C LEU A 91 -6.39 4.29 3.36
N ASN A 92 -5.76 3.26 3.92
CA ASN A 92 -6.40 1.97 4.14
C ASN A 92 -7.54 2.09 5.15
N SER A 93 -7.35 2.86 6.24
CA SER A 93 -8.43 3.09 7.19
C SER A 93 -9.61 3.87 6.60
N HIS A 94 -9.38 4.64 5.53
CA HIS A 94 -10.41 5.47 4.91
C HIS A 94 -11.14 4.76 3.76
N PHE A 95 -10.41 4.03 2.91
CA PHE A 95 -10.94 3.41 1.70
C PHE A 95 -11.18 1.90 1.86
N GLY A 96 -10.51 1.24 2.81
CA GLY A 96 -10.47 -0.21 2.96
C GLY A 96 -9.54 -0.89 1.94
N ASP A 97 -9.15 -2.12 2.23
CA ASP A 97 -8.13 -2.85 1.47
C ASP A 97 -8.50 -3.00 -0.01
N GLU A 98 -9.72 -3.48 -0.32
CA GLU A 98 -10.11 -3.76 -1.70
C GLU A 98 -10.21 -2.49 -2.57
N SER A 99 -10.83 -1.42 -2.03
CA SER A 99 -10.99 -0.17 -2.77
C SER A 99 -9.64 0.52 -2.95
N LEU A 100 -8.78 0.50 -1.94
CA LEU A 100 -7.45 1.10 -2.01
C LEU A 100 -6.59 0.37 -3.04
N ALA A 101 -6.56 -0.97 -3.02
CA ALA A 101 -5.82 -1.77 -3.99
C ALA A 101 -6.21 -1.41 -5.44
N LYS A 102 -7.52 -1.32 -5.73
CA LYS A 102 -8.01 -0.93 -7.06
C LYS A 102 -7.56 0.47 -7.46
N MET A 103 -7.64 1.43 -6.54
CA MET A 103 -7.21 2.81 -6.79
C MET A 103 -5.71 2.92 -7.06
N LEU A 104 -4.88 2.17 -6.32
CA LEU A 104 -3.42 2.16 -6.49
C LEU A 104 -3.03 1.54 -7.83
N VAL A 105 -3.56 0.37 -8.13
CA VAL A 105 -3.33 -0.37 -9.38
C VAL A 105 -3.70 0.48 -10.59
N ALA A 106 -4.84 1.16 -10.55
CA ALA A 106 -5.28 2.03 -11.64
C ALA A 106 -4.34 3.22 -11.93
N ARG A 107 -3.42 3.55 -11.02
CA ARG A 107 -2.55 4.73 -11.10
C ARG A 107 -1.07 4.40 -11.13
N ARG A 108 -0.67 3.16 -10.93
CA ARG A 108 0.74 2.75 -10.78
C ARG A 108 1.62 3.06 -11.99
N ALA A 109 1.06 3.01 -13.21
CA ALA A 109 1.78 3.33 -14.44
C ALA A 109 2.12 4.82 -14.57
N GLU A 110 1.33 5.68 -13.93
CA GLU A 110 1.43 7.13 -14.02
C GLU A 110 2.10 7.74 -12.77
N ILE A 111 1.88 7.14 -11.60
CA ILE A 111 2.16 7.75 -10.30
C ILE A 111 3.10 6.86 -9.48
N LYS A 112 4.35 7.31 -9.31
CA LYS A 112 5.35 6.64 -8.47
C LYS A 112 4.91 6.43 -7.01
N LEU A 113 4.10 7.34 -6.46
CA LEU A 113 3.54 7.17 -5.12
C LEU A 113 2.64 5.93 -5.04
N ALA A 114 1.83 5.65 -6.08
CA ALA A 114 0.95 4.49 -6.07
C ALA A 114 1.77 3.19 -5.97
N VAL A 115 2.85 3.05 -6.75
CA VAL A 115 3.77 1.90 -6.66
C VAL A 115 4.38 1.74 -5.26
N ARG A 116 4.76 2.84 -4.60
CA ARG A 116 5.29 2.76 -3.22
C ARG A 116 4.23 2.32 -2.22
N LEU A 117 3.00 2.80 -2.37
CA LEU A 117 1.89 2.43 -1.48
C LEU A 117 1.40 1.00 -1.73
N GLU A 118 1.43 0.49 -2.98
CA GLU A 118 1.18 -0.94 -3.28
C GLU A 118 2.19 -1.83 -2.55
N LYS A 119 3.45 -1.41 -2.45
CA LYS A 119 4.45 -2.15 -1.67
C LYS A 119 4.05 -2.21 -0.19
N GLU A 120 3.66 -1.08 0.39
CA GLU A 120 3.21 -1.03 1.80
C GLU A 120 1.94 -1.85 2.06
N GLU A 121 1.07 -1.94 1.05
CA GLU A 121 -0.16 -2.74 1.06
C GLU A 121 0.15 -4.25 1.05
N VAL A 122 1.00 -4.71 0.13
CA VAL A 122 1.44 -6.11 0.10
C VAL A 122 2.15 -6.48 1.40
N GLU A 123 3.03 -5.61 1.92
CA GLU A 123 3.68 -5.79 3.22
C GLU A 123 2.67 -5.85 4.36
N HIS A 124 1.58 -5.08 4.30
CA HIS A 124 0.51 -5.15 5.29
C HIS A 124 -0.13 -6.54 5.30
N TRP A 125 -0.55 -7.04 4.13
CA TRP A 125 -1.22 -8.34 4.03
C TRP A 125 -0.30 -9.51 4.43
N LEU A 126 0.97 -9.48 3.99
CA LEU A 126 1.95 -10.51 4.35
C LEU A 126 2.22 -10.54 5.85
N ASN A 127 2.25 -9.39 6.53
CA ASN A 127 2.43 -9.35 7.98
C ASN A 127 1.18 -9.79 8.74
N SER A 128 -0.01 -9.39 8.30
CA SER A 128 -1.28 -9.86 8.90
C SER A 128 -1.43 -11.38 8.78
N GLY A 129 -1.07 -11.96 7.64
CA GLY A 129 -1.08 -13.41 7.42
C GLY A 129 0.01 -14.18 8.18
N LYS A 130 1.05 -13.51 8.72
CA LYS A 130 2.05 -14.16 9.61
C LYS A 130 1.57 -14.27 11.04
N THR A 131 0.71 -13.35 11.48
CA THR A 131 0.30 -13.23 12.87
C THR A 131 -1.02 -13.91 13.18
N SER A 132 -1.78 -14.31 12.14
CA SER A 132 -3.10 -14.87 12.30
C SER A 132 -3.09 -16.39 12.13
N ASP A 133 -3.57 -17.11 13.14
CA ASP A 133 -4.05 -18.50 12.98
C ASP A 133 -5.44 -18.53 12.27
N ASP A 134 -6.12 -17.37 12.16
CA ASP A 134 -7.54 -17.21 11.77
C ASP A 134 -7.75 -16.47 10.42
N GLY A 135 -6.67 -16.06 9.73
CA GLY A 135 -6.75 -15.16 8.59
C GLY A 135 -5.81 -15.58 7.48
N ASN A 136 -6.27 -16.51 6.64
CA ASN A 136 -5.50 -17.03 5.53
C ASN A 136 -5.22 -15.91 4.51
N LEU A 137 -3.94 -15.62 4.20
CA LEU A 137 -3.53 -14.67 3.16
C LEU A 137 -4.26 -14.96 1.83
N MET A 138 -4.45 -16.25 1.54
CA MET A 138 -5.09 -16.72 0.31
C MET A 138 -6.59 -16.41 0.26
N GLU A 139 -7.23 -16.10 1.39
CA GLU A 139 -8.63 -15.72 1.47
C GLU A 139 -8.84 -14.20 1.36
N ASN A 140 -7.79 -13.41 1.60
CA ASN A 140 -7.86 -11.96 1.50
C ASN A 140 -8.27 -11.53 0.06
N PRO A 141 -9.46 -10.92 -0.13
CA PRO A 141 -9.95 -10.54 -1.46
C PRO A 141 -9.04 -9.54 -2.19
N ALA A 142 -8.37 -8.67 -1.45
CA ALA A 142 -7.44 -7.70 -2.01
C ALA A 142 -6.14 -8.37 -2.48
N PHE A 143 -5.64 -9.36 -1.71
CA PHE A 143 -4.53 -10.21 -2.16
C PHE A 143 -4.88 -10.99 -3.44
N LYS A 144 -6.07 -11.61 -3.51
CA LYS A 144 -6.56 -12.29 -4.73
C LYS A 144 -6.61 -11.32 -5.92
N THR A 145 -7.13 -10.12 -5.70
CA THR A 145 -7.20 -9.07 -6.74
C THR A 145 -5.82 -8.68 -7.25
N TRP A 146 -4.85 -8.52 -6.34
CA TRP A 146 -3.47 -8.22 -6.70
C TRP A 146 -2.82 -9.37 -7.50
N VAL A 147 -3.03 -10.63 -7.12
CA VAL A 147 -2.54 -11.79 -7.88
C VAL A 147 -3.16 -11.83 -9.28
N LEU A 148 -4.48 -11.66 -9.39
CA LEU A 148 -5.18 -11.60 -10.68
C LEU A 148 -4.66 -10.46 -11.56
N PHE A 149 -4.25 -9.35 -10.95
CA PHE A 149 -3.65 -8.25 -11.67
C PHE A 149 -2.24 -8.58 -12.17
N VAL A 150 -1.34 -9.09 -11.31
CA VAL A 150 0.04 -9.48 -11.69
C VAL A 150 0.01 -10.50 -12.82
N THR A 151 -0.89 -11.47 -12.73
CA THR A 151 -1.08 -12.54 -13.73
C THR A 151 -1.68 -12.07 -15.05
N ARG A 152 -2.43 -10.95 -15.07
CA ARG A 152 -2.91 -10.33 -16.30
C ARG A 152 -1.92 -9.37 -16.95
N ALA A 153 -1.03 -8.78 -16.15
CA ALA A 153 -0.09 -7.76 -16.61
C ALA A 153 1.23 -8.33 -17.15
N GLU A 154 1.60 -9.56 -16.76
CA GLU A 154 2.89 -10.19 -17.07
C GLU A 154 2.67 -11.60 -17.62
N THR A 155 3.16 -11.93 -18.83
CA THR A 155 2.58 -13.01 -19.65
C THR A 155 3.28 -14.38 -19.64
N GLU A 156 4.37 -14.65 -18.91
CA GLU A 156 4.95 -16.02 -18.96
C GLU A 156 5.45 -16.62 -17.62
N SER A 157 5.57 -15.84 -16.53
CA SER A 157 6.11 -16.30 -15.23
C SER A 157 5.42 -15.62 -14.02
N SER A 158 4.17 -15.21 -14.19
CA SER A 158 3.47 -14.35 -13.23
C SER A 158 3.29 -14.97 -11.83
N TYR A 159 3.12 -16.29 -11.75
CA TYR A 159 3.01 -16.98 -10.48
C TYR A 159 4.35 -17.17 -9.78
N ASP A 160 5.48 -17.20 -10.50
CA ASP A 160 6.82 -17.17 -9.88
C ASP A 160 7.11 -15.82 -9.23
N VAL A 161 6.64 -14.73 -9.84
CA VAL A 161 6.73 -13.37 -9.25
C VAL A 161 5.89 -13.27 -7.98
N VAL A 162 4.67 -13.81 -8.01
CA VAL A 162 3.82 -13.88 -6.81
C VAL A 162 4.47 -14.76 -5.74
N PHE A 163 4.93 -15.95 -6.11
CA PHE A 163 5.55 -16.91 -5.20
C PHE A 163 6.81 -16.32 -4.54
N SER A 164 7.75 -15.79 -5.31
CA SER A 164 9.00 -15.21 -4.80
C SER A 164 8.75 -14.06 -3.81
N LYS A 165 7.73 -13.23 -4.06
CA LYS A 165 7.32 -12.17 -3.13
C LYS A 165 6.76 -12.73 -1.82
N ILE A 166 5.97 -13.80 -1.84
CA ILE A 166 5.46 -14.41 -0.59
C ILE A 166 6.60 -15.15 0.13
N ALA A 167 7.41 -15.91 -0.60
CA ALA A 167 8.52 -16.70 -0.08
C ALA A 167 9.59 -15.85 0.60
N ALA A 168 9.80 -14.60 0.17
CA ALA A 168 10.69 -13.65 0.86
C ALA A 168 10.24 -13.32 2.30
N HIS A 169 8.98 -13.59 2.64
CA HIS A 169 8.40 -13.24 3.93
C HIS A 169 8.11 -14.47 4.82
N TYR A 170 7.93 -15.65 4.25
CA TYR A 170 7.60 -16.86 5.01
C TYR A 170 8.74 -17.87 4.97
N CYS A 171 9.02 -18.54 6.09
CA CYS A 171 9.88 -19.73 6.04
C CYS A 171 9.18 -20.84 5.24
N GLU A 172 9.96 -21.73 4.65
CA GLU A 172 9.48 -22.77 3.73
C GLU A 172 8.36 -23.62 4.33
N GLU A 173 8.49 -24.04 5.60
CA GLU A 173 7.45 -24.77 6.34
C GLU A 173 6.11 -24.02 6.38
N ARG A 174 6.14 -22.73 6.75
CA ARG A 174 4.93 -21.92 6.83
C ARG A 174 4.36 -21.59 5.46
N LEU A 175 5.21 -21.40 4.45
CA LEU A 175 4.80 -21.20 3.07
C LEU A 175 4.11 -22.44 2.50
N ALA A 176 4.71 -23.62 2.70
CA ALA A 176 4.16 -24.89 2.29
C ALA A 176 2.80 -25.14 2.96
N LYS A 177 2.72 -24.94 4.29
CA LYS A 177 1.46 -25.03 5.01
C LYS A 177 0.42 -24.06 4.46
N LEU A 178 0.76 -22.78 4.28
CA LEU A 178 -0.14 -21.75 3.73
C LEU A 178 -0.71 -22.13 2.35
N ILE A 179 0.13 -22.66 1.45
CA ILE A 179 -0.31 -23.03 0.10
C ILE A 179 -1.14 -24.33 0.13
N LEU A 180 -0.71 -25.33 0.90
CA LEU A 180 -1.26 -26.69 0.84
C LEU A 180 -2.51 -26.89 1.71
N THR A 181 -2.64 -26.20 2.86
CA THR A 181 -3.82 -26.36 3.72
C THR A 181 -5.07 -25.70 3.13
N THR A 182 -4.89 -24.60 2.40
CA THR A 182 -5.99 -23.84 1.77
C THR A 182 -6.78 -24.68 0.75
N ARG A 183 -6.15 -25.70 0.16
CA ARG A 183 -6.77 -26.57 -0.84
C ARG A 183 -7.84 -27.51 -0.26
N ARG A 184 -7.74 -27.89 1.02
CA ARG A 184 -8.71 -28.82 1.63
C ARG A 184 -10.10 -28.20 1.81
N ASP A 185 -10.17 -26.87 1.91
CA ASP A 185 -11.39 -26.18 2.32
C ASP A 185 -12.09 -25.43 1.18
N SER A 186 -11.51 -25.35 -0.03
CA SER A 186 -12.19 -24.78 -1.20
C SER A 186 -11.91 -25.55 -2.50
N GLU A 187 -12.96 -26.11 -3.10
CA GLU A 187 -12.90 -26.64 -4.47
C GLU A 187 -12.62 -25.49 -5.46
N SER A 188 -11.46 -25.55 -6.12
CA SER A 188 -11.01 -24.68 -7.22
C SER A 188 -10.67 -23.21 -6.87
N ASN A 189 -9.56 -23.01 -6.15
CA ASN A 189 -8.85 -21.73 -6.20
C ASN A 189 -7.63 -21.85 -7.14
N LEU A 190 -7.80 -21.45 -8.40
CA LEU A 190 -6.75 -21.44 -9.44
C LEU A 190 -5.46 -20.74 -8.97
N ILE A 191 -5.54 -19.77 -8.07
CA ILE A 191 -4.36 -19.11 -7.50
C ILE A 191 -3.54 -20.10 -6.65
N THR A 192 -4.22 -20.86 -5.79
CA THR A 192 -3.58 -21.85 -4.91
C THR A 192 -2.97 -22.99 -5.72
N GLU A 193 -3.67 -23.50 -6.73
CA GLU A 193 -3.18 -24.55 -7.63
C GLU A 193 -1.90 -24.12 -8.37
N ASN A 194 -1.88 -22.90 -8.93
CA ASN A 194 -0.70 -22.41 -9.62
C ASN A 194 0.48 -22.14 -8.67
N LEU A 195 0.22 -21.61 -7.46
CA LEU A 195 1.28 -21.43 -6.45
C LEU A 195 1.82 -22.76 -5.93
N GLU A 196 0.98 -23.80 -5.85
CA GLU A 196 1.40 -25.17 -5.52
C GLU A 196 2.34 -25.73 -6.59
N VAL A 197 2.02 -25.55 -7.87
CA VAL A 197 2.90 -25.96 -8.97
C VAL A 197 4.26 -25.26 -8.89
N VAL A 198 4.27 -23.95 -8.61
CA VAL A 198 5.54 -23.22 -8.43
C VAL A 198 6.31 -23.73 -7.21
N LEU A 199 5.64 -24.00 -6.08
CA LEU A 199 6.28 -24.57 -4.88
C LEU A 199 6.92 -25.93 -5.18
N GLN A 200 6.21 -26.83 -5.87
CA GLN A 200 6.72 -28.15 -6.24
C GLN A 200 7.92 -28.05 -7.19
N ASN A 201 7.82 -27.19 -8.21
CA ASN A 201 8.93 -26.93 -9.12
C ASN A 201 10.16 -26.38 -8.36
N ASN A 202 9.94 -25.51 -7.38
CA ASN A 202 11.01 -24.99 -6.53
C ASN A 202 11.70 -26.10 -5.72
N TRP A 203 10.94 -27.04 -5.13
CA TRP A 203 11.50 -28.19 -4.42
C TRP A 203 12.31 -29.12 -5.33
N VAL A 204 11.77 -29.44 -6.51
CA VAL A 204 12.45 -30.31 -7.49
C VAL A 204 13.74 -29.65 -7.97
N ASN A 205 13.70 -28.37 -8.35
CA ASN A 205 14.88 -27.63 -8.80
C ASN A 205 15.90 -27.42 -7.69
N GLY A 206 15.46 -27.33 -6.44
CA GLY A 206 16.31 -27.26 -5.24
C GLY A 206 16.89 -28.61 -4.80
N GLY A 207 16.54 -29.72 -5.47
CA GLY A 207 17.03 -31.06 -5.16
C GLY A 207 16.50 -31.61 -3.83
N ARG A 208 15.33 -31.17 -3.37
CA ARG A 208 14.70 -31.67 -2.13
C ARG A 208 14.37 -33.16 -2.26
N SER A 209 14.61 -33.91 -1.19
CA SER A 209 14.22 -35.32 -1.13
C SER A 209 12.73 -35.47 -0.79
N ALA A 210 12.12 -36.60 -1.16
CA ALA A 210 10.74 -36.90 -0.78
C ALA A 210 10.53 -36.93 0.74
N GLU A 211 11.55 -37.35 1.49
CA GLU A 211 11.54 -37.37 2.96
C GLU A 211 11.54 -35.95 3.54
N ASP A 212 12.34 -35.04 2.98
CA ASP A 212 12.35 -33.64 3.42
C ASP A 212 11.02 -32.96 3.10
N VAL A 213 10.45 -33.22 1.93
CA VAL A 213 9.12 -32.73 1.56
C VAL A 213 8.06 -33.29 2.50
N PHE A 214 8.10 -34.59 2.82
CA PHE A 214 7.13 -35.20 3.73
C PHE A 214 7.14 -34.57 5.13
N LYS A 215 8.30 -34.13 5.63
CA LYS A 215 8.41 -33.41 6.91
C LYS A 215 7.77 -32.02 6.90
N LEU A 216 7.54 -31.43 5.71
CA LEU A 216 6.90 -30.12 5.54
C LEU A 216 5.36 -30.22 5.44
N LEU A 217 4.81 -31.43 5.26
CA LEU A 217 3.38 -31.72 5.08
C LEU A 217 2.70 -32.05 6.42
#